data_AF-A0A7C2AQT1-F1
#
_entry.id   AF-A0A7C2AQT1-F1
#
_cell.length_a   1.000
_cell.length_b   1.000
_cell.length_c   1.000
_cell.angle_alpha   90.00
_cell.angle_beta   90.00
_cell.angle_gamma   90.00
#
_symmetry.space_group_name_H-M   'P 1'
#
loop_
_entity.id
_entity.type
_entity.pdbx_description
1 polymer ?
#
loop_
_entity_poly.entity_id
_entity_poly.type
_entity_poly.pdbx_seq_one_letter_code
_entity_poly.pdbx_strand_id
1 'polypeptide(L)'
;MTTIRKPDDATFKTAFNNAELLIETNHDQHHLGQALLFMQQKDKLMTPLINAARAYLFRPDDIDTKKALSEALERLEEFDAQQPLKNGD
;
A
#
# COMPACT_ATOMS: atom_id res chain seq x y z
N MET A 1 22.29 15.56 -1.25
CA MET A 1 20.93 14.97 -1.21
C MET A 1 21.03 13.52 -1.61
N THR A 2 20.80 12.59 -0.69
CA THR A 2 20.81 11.16 -0.99
C THR A 2 19.54 10.84 -1.75
N THR A 3 19.63 10.66 -3.07
CA THR A 3 18.50 10.20 -3.87
C THR A 3 18.23 8.75 -3.48
N ILE A 4 17.16 8.52 -2.73
CA ILE A 4 16.68 7.17 -2.45
C ILE A 4 16.19 6.61 -3.78
N ARG A 5 17.01 5.77 -4.41
CA ARG A 5 16.62 5.08 -5.66
C ARG A 5 15.59 4.01 -5.31
N LYS A 6 14.54 3.92 -6.13
CA LYS A 6 13.63 2.78 -6.09
C LYS A 6 14.46 1.50 -6.30
N PRO A 7 14.40 0.52 -5.39
CA PRO A 7 15.10 -0.75 -5.56
C PRO A 7 14.59 -1.45 -6.82
N ASP A 8 15.46 -2.21 -7.48
CA ASP A 8 15.03 -3.08 -8.58
C ASP A 8 14.11 -4.20 -8.08
N ASP A 9 13.37 -4.82 -9.01
CA ASP A 9 12.33 -5.80 -8.69
C ASP A 9 12.88 -7.03 -7.95
N ALA A 10 14.12 -7.44 -8.25
CA ALA A 10 14.79 -8.55 -7.58
C ALA A 10 15.11 -8.22 -6.12
N THR A 11 15.72 -7.06 -5.88
CA THR A 11 16.05 -6.56 -4.53
C THR A 11 14.79 -6.40 -3.70
N PHE A 12 13.71 -5.89 -4.30
CA PHE A 12 12.42 -5.75 -3.63
C PHE A 12 11.82 -7.10 -3.26
N LYS A 13 11.77 -8.07 -4.19
CA LYS A 13 11.27 -9.43 -3.93
C LYS A 13 12.06 -10.14 -2.83
N THR A 14 13.38 -10.01 -2.83
CA THR A 14 14.22 -10.58 -1.77
C THR A 14 13.90 -9.94 -0.41
N ALA A 15 13.78 -8.61 -0.34
CA ALA A 15 13.41 -7.91 0.89
C ALA A 15 12.01 -8.31 1.38
N PHE A 16 11.07 -8.53 0.45
CA PHE A 16 9.71 -8.98 0.76
C PHE A 16 9.69 -10.40 1.32
N ASN A 17 10.33 -11.35 0.65
CA ASN A 17 10.42 -12.74 1.14
C ASN A 17 11.13 -12.80 2.51
N ASN A 18 12.14 -11.96 2.71
CA ASN A 18 12.81 -11.84 4.00
C ASN A 18 11.88 -11.22 5.05
N ALA A 19 11.06 -10.23 4.70
CA ALA A 19 10.05 -9.66 5.60
C ALA A 19 9.01 -10.71 6.04
N GLU A 20 8.58 -11.60 5.13
CA GLU A 20 7.72 -12.74 5.46
C GLU A 20 8.42 -13.73 6.40
N LEU A 21 9.70 -14.05 6.18
CA LEU A 21 10.49 -14.91 7.08
C LEU A 21 10.76 -14.26 8.45
N LEU A 22 10.88 -12.93 8.52
CA LEU A 22 11.10 -12.19 9.77
C LEU A 22 9.87 -12.20 10.69
N ILE A 23 8.68 -12.43 10.14
CA ILE A 23 7.45 -12.65 10.93
C ILE A 23 7.57 -13.93 11.77
N GLU A 24 8.27 -14.95 11.28
CA GLU A 24 8.33 -16.27 11.91
C GLU A 24 9.42 -16.41 12.98
N THR A 25 10.37 -15.47 13.08
CA THR A 25 11.66 -15.72 13.74
C THR A 25 11.95 -14.90 15.00
N ASN A 26 11.40 -13.68 15.20
CA ASN A 26 11.58 -12.91 16.46
C ASN A 26 10.60 -11.71 16.60
N HIS A 27 10.21 -11.35 17.84
CA HIS A 27 9.20 -10.28 18.12
C HIS A 27 9.59 -8.88 17.60
N ASP A 28 10.83 -8.44 17.76
CA ASP A 28 11.27 -7.10 17.30
C ASP A 28 11.34 -6.98 15.77
N GLN A 29 11.65 -8.09 15.08
CA GLN A 29 11.76 -8.14 13.63
C GLN A 29 10.41 -8.43 12.95
N HIS A 30 9.47 -9.03 13.68
CA HIS A 30 8.09 -9.24 13.26
C HIS A 30 7.39 -7.91 12.92
N HIS A 31 7.57 -6.87 13.74
CA HIS A 31 6.99 -5.54 13.47
C HIS A 31 7.58 -4.88 12.21
N LEU A 32 8.87 -5.07 11.94
CA LEU A 32 9.52 -4.59 10.71
C LEU A 32 9.00 -5.34 9.47
N GLY A 33 8.85 -6.66 9.57
CA GLY A 33 8.25 -7.47 8.52
C GLY A 33 6.82 -7.03 8.19
N GLN A 34 5.97 -6.89 9.21
CA GLN A 34 4.61 -6.38 9.07
C GLN A 34 4.54 -4.98 8.45
N ALA A 35 5.42 -4.05 8.87
CA ALA A 35 5.48 -2.71 8.30
C ALA A 35 5.86 -2.71 6.81
N LEU A 36 6.82 -3.55 6.40
CA LEU A 36 7.21 -3.70 4.99
C LEU A 36 6.07 -4.26 4.14
N LEU A 37 5.37 -5.29 4.63
CA LEU A 37 4.19 -5.85 3.96
C LEU A 37 3.06 -4.82 3.83
N PHE A 38 2.80 -4.06 4.90
CA PHE A 38 1.80 -3.00 4.93
C PHE A 38 2.10 -1.90 3.91
N MET A 39 3.36 -1.43 3.84
CA MET A 39 3.77 -0.44 2.84
C MET A 39 3.59 -0.93 1.40
N GLN A 40 3.88 -2.21 1.13
CA GLN A 40 3.64 -2.79 -0.19
C GLN A 40 2.15 -2.86 -0.55
N GLN A 41 1.30 -3.29 0.39
CA GLN A 41 -0.14 -3.34 0.16
C GLN A 41 -0.68 -1.93 -0.11
N LYS A 42 -0.22 -0.93 0.64
CA LYS A 42 -0.55 0.48 0.39
C LYS A 42 -0.10 0.95 -0.99
N ASP A 43 1.12 0.63 -1.43
CA ASP A 43 1.63 1.01 -2.76
C ASP A 43 0.80 0.40 -3.91
N LYS A 44 0.34 -0.85 -3.74
CA LYS A 44 -0.56 -1.52 -4.68
C LYS A 44 -1.93 -0.86 -4.77
N LEU A 45 -2.43 -0.25 -3.69
CA LEU A 45 -3.70 0.49 -3.67
C LEU A 45 -3.55 1.93 -4.22
N MET A 46 -2.39 2.56 -4.00
CA MET A 46 -2.11 3.91 -4.47
C MET A 46 -2.03 4.01 -6.00
N THR A 47 -1.50 2.99 -6.68
CA THR A 47 -1.36 3.03 -8.15
C THR A 47 -2.71 3.11 -8.88
N PRO A 48 -3.71 2.25 -8.60
CA PRO A 48 -5.07 2.40 -9.12
C PRO A 48 -5.71 3.74 -8.78
N LEU A 49 -5.53 4.23 -7.55
CA LEU A 49 -6.08 5.51 -7.11
C LEU A 49 -5.52 6.69 -7.93
N ILE A 50 -4.21 6.73 -8.14
CA ILE A 50 -3.56 7.77 -8.96
C ILE A 50 -4.08 7.73 -10.40
N ASN A 51 -4.28 6.54 -10.97
CA ASN A 51 -4.82 6.38 -12.32
C ASN A 51 -6.29 6.84 -12.41
N ALA A 52 -7.12 6.48 -11.43
CA ALA A 52 -8.52 6.91 -11.37
C ALA A 52 -8.64 8.43 -11.17
N ALA A 53 -7.83 9.01 -10.29
CA ALA A 53 -7.77 10.45 -10.08
C ALA A 53 -7.33 11.19 -11.35
N ARG A 54 -6.34 10.66 -12.07
CA ARG A 54 -5.91 11.20 -13.36
C ARG A 54 -7.03 11.14 -14.39
N ALA A 55 -7.73 10.01 -14.50
CA ALA A 55 -8.86 9.87 -15.41
C ALA A 55 -9.98 10.89 -15.09
N TYR A 56 -10.28 11.08 -13.80
CA TYR A 56 -11.27 12.05 -13.33
C TYR A 56 -10.92 13.49 -13.69
N LEU A 57 -9.64 13.88 -13.61
CA LEU A 57 -9.20 15.20 -14.04
C LEU A 57 -9.43 15.45 -15.54
N PHE A 58 -9.37 14.41 -16.38
CA PHE A 58 -9.60 14.52 -17.83
C PHE A 58 -11.07 14.37 -18.23
N ARG A 59 -11.87 13.64 -17.43
CA ARG A 59 -13.28 13.36 -17.71
C ARG A 59 -14.12 13.48 -16.43
N PRO A 60 -14.26 14.69 -15.88
CA PRO A 60 -14.91 14.87 -14.59
C PRO A 60 -16.41 14.60 -14.62
N ASP A 61 -17.06 14.59 -15.78
CA ASP A 61 -18.50 14.33 -15.92
C ASP A 61 -18.84 12.88 -16.24
N ASP A 62 -17.83 12.06 -16.52
CA ASP A 62 -18.02 10.65 -16.85
C ASP A 62 -18.36 9.83 -15.60
N ILE A 63 -19.52 9.14 -15.65
CA ILE A 63 -20.07 8.40 -14.51
C ILE A 63 -19.15 7.24 -14.13
N ASP A 64 -18.61 6.51 -15.11
CA ASP A 64 -17.72 5.39 -14.87
C ASP A 64 -16.40 5.85 -14.23
N THR A 65 -15.88 6.99 -14.66
CA THR A 65 -14.68 7.60 -14.07
C THR A 65 -14.91 8.06 -12.63
N LYS A 66 -16.06 8.69 -12.33
CA LYS A 66 -16.45 9.03 -10.94
C LYS A 66 -16.52 7.79 -10.06
N LYS A 67 -17.22 6.75 -10.56
CA LYS A 67 -17.37 5.49 -9.86
C LYS A 67 -16.03 4.81 -9.58
N ALA A 68 -15.16 4.74 -10.58
CA ALA A 68 -13.83 4.15 -10.43
C ALA A 68 -12.95 4.89 -9.41
N LEU A 69 -13.05 6.23 -9.35
CA LEU A 69 -12.37 7.02 -8.33
C LEU A 69 -12.94 6.78 -6.93
N SER A 70 -14.26 6.77 -6.79
CA SER A 70 -14.92 6.46 -5.51
C SER A 70 -14.57 5.07 -4.99
N GLU A 71 -14.62 4.03 -5.83
CA GLU A 71 -14.24 2.67 -5.45
C GLU A 71 -12.75 2.55 -5.07
N ALA A 72 -11.87 3.29 -5.75
CA ALA A 72 -10.45 3.30 -5.42
C ALA A 72 -10.16 4.00 -4.07
N LEU A 73 -10.92 5.06 -3.75
CA LEU A 73 -10.85 5.74 -2.46
C LEU A 73 -11.40 4.85 -1.33
N GLU A 74 -12.55 4.21 -1.54
CA GLU A 74 -13.17 3.31 -0.56
C GLU A 74 -12.23 2.15 -0.20
N ARG A 75 -11.59 1.52 -1.17
CA ARG A 75 -10.58 0.46 -0.90
C ARG A 75 -9.38 0.95 -0.09
N LEU A 76 -8.98 2.21 -0.26
CA LEU A 76 -7.89 2.79 0.54
C LEU A 76 -8.36 3.08 1.97
N GLU A 77 -9.58 3.58 2.14
CA GLU A 77 -10.19 3.82 3.45
C GLU A 77 -10.39 2.51 4.22
N GLU A 78 -10.90 1.46 3.58
CA GLU A 78 -11.02 0.12 4.17
C GLU A 78 -9.66 -0.43 4.60
N PHE A 79 -8.62 -0.22 3.79
CA PHE A 79 -7.27 -0.67 4.12
C PHE A 79 -6.68 0.06 5.33
N ASP A 80 -6.86 1.40 5.40
CA ASP A 80 -6.39 2.18 6.55
C ASP A 80 -7.24 1.90 7.81
N ALA A 81 -8.53 1.55 7.67
CA ALA A 81 -9.41 1.13 8.75
C ALA A 81 -9.12 -0.30 9.28
N GLN A 82 -8.53 -1.17 8.47
CA GLN A 82 -8.08 -2.51 8.87
C GLN A 82 -6.77 -2.51 9.67
N GLN A 83 -6.13 -1.35 9.89
CA GLN A 83 -5.03 -1.28 10.84
C GLN A 83 -5.53 -1.72 12.22
N PRO A 84 -4.81 -2.61 12.92
CA PRO A 84 -5.22 -3.04 14.25
C PRO A 84 -5.33 -1.80 15.14
N LEU A 85 -6.56 -1.53 15.59
CA LEU A 85 -6.78 -0.66 16.74
C LEU A 85 -5.78 -1.07 17.82
N LYS A 86 -5.00 -0.11 18.29
CA LYS A 86 -4.10 -0.27 19.42
C LYS A 86 -4.81 -1.07 20.51
N ASN A 87 -4.13 -2.10 21.00
CA ASN A 87 -4.40 -2.69 22.31
C ASN A 87 -4.58 -1.57 23.34
N GLY A 88 -5.71 -1.59 24.05
CA GLY A 88 -6.12 -0.68 25.11
C GLY A 88 -7.66 -0.66 25.10
N ASP A 89 -8.37 -1.44 25.90
CA ASP A 89 -8.12 -1.87 27.28
C ASP A 89 -8.18 -3.40 27.51
#